data_AF-V5H1L7-F1
#
_entry.id   AF-V5H1L7-F1
#
_cell.length_a   1.000
_cell.length_b   1.000
_cell.length_c   1.000
_cell.angle_alpha   90.00
_cell.angle_beta   90.00
_cell.angle_gamma   90.00
#
_symmetry.space_group_name_H-M   'P 1'
#
loop_
_entity.id
_entity.type
_entity.pdbx_description
1 polymer ?
#
loop_
_entity_poly.entity_id
_entity_poly.type
_entity_poly.pdbx_seq_one_letter_code
_entity_poly.pdbx_strand_id
1 'polypeptide(L)'
;DRYFSTVALMDKLMSLKIDATATIMSNRVKGFEFKKDNAMNRGESEVVVRTDDKLCITNWKDNKSVLMISTAFGREPETEVGRWNKTEKKCSGISCPAVVKSYNEHMGGVDVCDQMMEYYRSFFRTRKWTVKAILHLFDLAIVNS
;
A
#
# COMPACT_ATOMS: atom_id res chain seq x y z
N ASP A 1 -1.55 3.13 -2.43
CA ASP A 1 -2.60 3.29 -3.44
C ASP A 1 -3.89 2.67 -2.94
N ARG A 2 -4.87 3.50 -2.59
CA ARG A 2 -6.16 3.05 -2.02
C ARG A 2 -7.30 3.06 -3.03
N TYR A 3 -7.03 3.47 -4.28
CA TYR A 3 -8.05 3.72 -5.27
C TYR A 3 -8.55 2.43 -5.93
N PHE A 4 -7.67 1.47 -6.17
CA PHE A 4 -7.99 0.24 -6.91
C PHE A 4 -8.49 -0.91 -6.02
N SER A 5 -8.21 -0.87 -4.73
CA SER A 5 -8.50 -1.98 -3.81
C SER A 5 -9.98 -2.06 -3.40
N THR A 6 -10.56 -3.25 -3.56
CA THR A 6 -11.90 -3.61 -3.08
C THR A 6 -11.92 -5.07 -2.65
N VAL A 7 -12.87 -5.46 -1.79
CA VAL A 7 -13.04 -6.87 -1.38
C VAL A 7 -13.33 -7.77 -2.60
N ALA A 8 -14.22 -7.32 -3.49
CA ALA A 8 -14.57 -8.06 -4.71
C ALA A 8 -13.36 -8.26 -5.66
N LEU A 9 -12.46 -7.27 -5.74
CA LEU A 9 -11.21 -7.43 -6.49
C LEU A 9 -10.33 -8.52 -5.87
N MET A 10 -10.19 -8.54 -4.54
CA MET A 10 -9.41 -9.59 -3.86
C MET A 10 -9.98 -10.98 -4.13
N ASP A 11 -11.30 -11.13 -4.08
CA ASP A 11 -11.96 -12.40 -4.43
C ASP A 11 -11.68 -12.83 -5.87
N LYS A 12 -11.70 -11.88 -6.80
CA LYS A 12 -11.38 -12.16 -8.19
C LYS A 12 -9.91 -12.58 -8.36
N LEU A 13 -8.98 -11.90 -7.69
CA LEU A 13 -7.55 -12.23 -7.76
C LEU A 13 -7.26 -13.60 -7.15
N MET A 14 -7.89 -13.94 -6.02
CA MET A 14 -7.80 -15.28 -5.44
C MET A 14 -8.31 -16.36 -6.39
N SER A 15 -9.42 -16.11 -7.11
CA SER A 15 -9.91 -17.06 -8.12
C SER A 15 -8.93 -17.29 -9.28
N LEU A 16 -8.06 -16.31 -9.54
CA LEU A 16 -6.98 -16.36 -10.53
C LEU A 16 -5.66 -16.88 -9.94
N LYS A 17 -5.64 -17.28 -8.66
CA LYS A 17 -4.43 -17.67 -7.92
C LYS A 17 -3.37 -16.57 -7.86
N ILE A 18 -3.82 -15.32 -7.78
CA ILE A 18 -2.97 -14.14 -7.61
C ILE A 18 -3.19 -13.61 -6.21
N ASP A 19 -2.11 -13.57 -5.44
CA ASP A 19 -2.10 -12.95 -4.12
C ASP A 19 -1.94 -11.44 -4.23
N ALA A 20 -2.63 -10.72 -3.34
CA ALA A 20 -2.64 -9.27 -3.38
C ALA A 20 -2.65 -8.67 -1.98
N THR A 21 -1.98 -7.52 -1.86
CA THR A 21 -1.92 -6.70 -0.64
C THR A 21 -2.07 -5.24 -1.04
N ALA A 22 -2.95 -4.52 -0.37
CA ALA A 22 -3.18 -3.10 -0.64
C ALA A 22 -3.71 -2.35 0.57
N THR A 23 -3.57 -1.02 0.54
CA THR A 23 -4.35 -0.13 1.41
C THR A 23 -5.80 -0.07 0.92
N ILE A 24 -6.81 -0.08 1.79
CA ILE A 24 -8.23 0.04 1.43
C ILE A 24 -8.91 1.24 2.09
N MET A 25 -9.89 1.83 1.41
CA MET A 25 -10.71 2.89 2.00
C MET A 25 -11.73 2.31 2.99
N SER A 26 -11.92 2.97 4.14
CA SER A 26 -12.85 2.53 5.19
C SER A 26 -14.29 2.34 4.68
N ASN A 27 -14.77 3.21 3.78
CA ASN A 27 -16.12 3.12 3.20
C ASN A 27 -16.34 1.89 2.31
N ARG A 28 -15.27 1.18 1.89
CA ARG A 28 -15.33 -0.03 1.05
C ARG A 28 -15.34 -1.31 1.89
N VAL A 29 -15.18 -1.19 3.20
CA VAL A 29 -15.14 -2.31 4.15
C VAL A 29 -16.46 -2.35 4.93
N LYS A 30 -17.57 -2.54 4.21
CA LYS A 30 -18.91 -2.56 4.80
C LYS A 30 -19.12 -3.85 5.60
N GLY A 31 -19.62 -3.71 6.83
CA GLY A 31 -19.92 -4.85 7.70
C GLY A 31 -18.81 -5.23 8.68
N PHE A 32 -17.66 -4.55 8.64
CA PHE A 32 -16.62 -4.68 9.64
C PHE A 32 -16.46 -3.37 10.40
N GLU A 33 -16.46 -3.47 11.73
CA GLU A 33 -16.19 -2.33 12.60
C GLU A 33 -14.74 -2.39 13.05
N PHE A 34 -14.04 -1.28 12.86
CA PHE A 34 -12.67 -1.10 13.35
C PHE A 34 -12.65 0.08 14.33
N LYS A 35 -11.73 0.03 15.29
CA LYS A 35 -11.48 1.16 16.19
C LYS A 35 -11.21 2.42 15.40
N LYS A 36 -11.84 3.52 15.83
CA LYS A 36 -11.56 4.86 15.30
C LYS A 36 -10.14 5.27 15.67
N ASP A 37 -9.54 6.13 14.84
CA ASP A 37 -8.18 6.63 15.04
C ASP A 37 -7.94 7.15 16.47
N ASN A 38 -8.88 7.89 17.06
CA ASN A 38 -8.75 8.45 18.42
C ASN A 38 -8.72 7.39 19.54
N ALA A 39 -9.28 6.20 19.30
CA ALA A 39 -9.36 5.13 20.29
C ALA A 39 -8.15 4.19 20.25
N MET A 40 -7.31 4.29 19.21
CA MET A 40 -6.11 3.46 19.05
C MET A 40 -4.87 4.18 19.58
N ASN A 41 -4.00 3.42 20.22
CA ASN A 41 -2.65 3.87 20.55
C ASN A 41 -1.73 3.74 19.34
N ARG A 42 -0.63 4.51 19.34
CA ARG A 42 0.37 4.41 18.28
C ARG A 42 1.05 3.03 18.34
N GLY A 43 1.08 2.32 17.22
CA GLY A 43 1.55 0.95 17.10
C GLY A 43 0.48 -0.11 17.31
N GLU A 44 -0.72 0.27 17.73
CA GLU A 44 -1.81 -0.68 17.90
C GLU A 44 -2.28 -1.19 16.54
N SER A 45 -2.53 -2.50 16.47
CA SER A 45 -3.06 -3.21 15.32
C SER A 45 -4.33 -3.96 15.70
N GLU A 46 -5.34 -3.91 14.83
CA GLU A 46 -6.58 -4.66 14.93
C GLU A 46 -6.77 -5.43 13.63
N VAL A 47 -7.03 -6.73 13.71
CA VAL A 47 -7.15 -7.59 12.53
C VAL A 47 -8.47 -8.31 12.55
N VAL A 48 -9.15 -8.27 11.41
CA VAL A 48 -10.33 -9.07 11.15
C VAL A 48 -10.02 -10.02 10.00
N VAL A 49 -10.21 -11.31 10.25
CA VAL A 49 -10.08 -12.37 9.25
C VAL A 49 -11.48 -12.76 8.81
N ARG A 50 -11.67 -12.92 7.51
CA ARG A 50 -12.94 -13.40 6.94
C ARG A 50 -13.15 -14.86 7.35
N THR A 51 -14.40 -15.28 7.46
CA THR A 51 -14.80 -16.63 7.91
C THR A 51 -14.17 -17.80 7.12
N ASP A 52 -13.69 -17.56 5.91
CA ASP A 52 -13.02 -18.55 5.08
C ASP A 52 -11.48 -18.59 5.26
N ASP A 53 -10.93 -17.80 6.18
CA ASP A 53 -9.51 -17.65 6.50
C ASP A 53 -8.60 -17.25 5.33
N LYS A 54 -9.18 -16.75 4.23
CA LYS A 54 -8.44 -16.41 3.00
C LYS A 54 -8.18 -14.92 2.81
N LEU A 55 -8.86 -14.08 3.57
CA LEU A 55 -8.78 -12.63 3.46
C LEU A 55 -8.68 -12.03 4.85
N CYS A 56 -7.67 -11.20 5.06
CA CYS A 56 -7.52 -10.43 6.28
C CYS A 56 -7.55 -8.93 6.00
N ILE A 57 -8.15 -8.20 6.93
CA ILE A 57 -8.16 -6.75 6.95
C ILE A 57 -7.53 -6.30 8.26
N THR A 58 -6.46 -5.52 8.14
CA THR A 58 -5.65 -5.06 9.27
C THR A 58 -5.74 -3.55 9.37
N ASN A 59 -6.24 -3.04 10.49
CA ASN A 59 -6.16 -1.64 10.86
C ASN A 59 -4.90 -1.43 11.71
N TRP A 60 -4.01 -0.52 11.30
CA TRP A 60 -2.80 -0.21 12.06
C TRP A 60 -2.62 1.29 12.19
N LYS A 61 -2.24 1.75 13.38
CA LYS A 61 -2.03 3.18 13.65
C LYS A 61 -0.56 3.52 13.82
N ASP A 62 -0.01 4.29 12.87
CA ASP A 62 1.17 5.11 13.11
C ASP A 62 0.73 6.51 13.58
N ASN A 63 0.98 7.57 12.80
CA ASN A 63 0.42 8.89 13.10
C ASN A 63 -1.08 8.97 12.81
N LYS A 64 -1.56 8.14 11.88
CA LYS A 64 -2.98 7.97 11.52
C LYS A 64 -3.24 6.49 11.25
N SER A 65 -4.45 6.05 11.52
CA SER A 65 -4.93 4.71 11.20
C SER A 65 -4.93 4.45 9.69
N VAL A 66 -4.38 3.32 9.28
CA VAL A 66 -4.39 2.83 7.90
C VAL A 66 -5.03 1.44 7.88
N LEU A 67 -5.99 1.26 6.98
CA LEU A 67 -6.59 -0.03 6.70
C LEU A 67 -5.86 -0.71 5.55
N MET A 68 -5.42 -1.93 5.81
CA MET A 68 -4.77 -2.84 4.89
C MET A 68 -5.72 -4.00 4.61
N ILE A 69 -5.73 -4.50 3.38
CA ILE A 69 -6.42 -5.70 2.96
C ILE A 69 -5.40 -6.61 2.26
N SER A 70 -5.39 -7.90 2.61
CA SER A 70 -4.45 -8.85 2.05
C SER A 70 -5.02 -10.26 2.00
N THR A 71 -4.60 -11.03 0.99
CA THR A 71 -4.85 -12.47 0.87
C THR A 71 -3.63 -13.31 1.26
N ALA A 72 -2.50 -12.67 1.53
CA ALA A 72 -1.20 -13.33 1.74
C ALA A 72 -0.57 -13.03 3.10
N PHE A 73 -0.77 -11.83 3.64
CA PHE A 73 -0.10 -11.37 4.86
C PHE A 73 -1.11 -10.85 5.88
N GLY A 74 -1.05 -11.38 7.09
CA GLY A 74 -1.85 -10.93 8.22
C GLY A 74 -1.10 -9.99 9.17
N ARG A 75 -1.42 -10.12 10.45
CA ARG A 75 -0.74 -9.42 11.55
C ARG A 75 0.69 -9.90 11.73
N GLU A 76 0.85 -11.22 11.83
CA GLU A 76 2.08 -11.88 12.23
C GLU A 76 3.00 -12.20 11.04
N PRO A 77 4.33 -12.23 11.22
CA PRO A 77 5.04 -11.81 12.44
C PRO A 77 5.04 -10.29 12.62
N GLU A 78 4.76 -9.82 13.83
CA GLU A 78 4.97 -8.41 14.15
C GLU A 78 6.47 -8.07 14.23
N THR A 79 6.83 -6.91 13.69
CA THR A 79 8.21 -6.41 13.72
C THR A 79 8.25 -5.02 14.34
N GLU A 80 9.33 -4.68 15.03
CA GLU A 80 9.51 -3.31 15.51
C GLU A 80 10.10 -2.42 14.42
N VAL A 81 9.47 -1.26 14.20
CA VAL A 81 9.98 -0.23 13.30
C VAL A 81 10.29 1.02 14.10
N GLY A 82 11.51 1.52 13.98
CA GLY A 82 11.92 2.78 14.59
C GLY A 82 11.19 3.95 13.96
N ARG A 83 10.42 4.68 14.77
CA ARG A 83 9.70 5.87 14.32
C ARG A 83 10.02 7.05 15.22
N TRP A 84 10.20 8.21 14.59
CA TRP A 84 10.39 9.45 15.33
C TRP A 84 9.12 9.82 16.09
N ASN A 85 9.26 10.05 17.39
CA ASN A 85 8.22 10.57 18.26
C ASN A 85 8.49 12.07 18.50
N LYS A 86 7.59 12.93 18.00
CA LYS A 86 7.73 14.39 18.13
C LYS A 86 7.61 14.85 19.59
N THR A 87 6.81 14.16 20.40
CA THR A 87 6.58 14.53 21.81
C THR A 87 7.80 14.26 22.66
N GLU A 88 8.41 13.08 22.50
CA GLU A 88 9.58 12.65 23.26
C GLU A 88 10.91 13.08 22.63
N LYS A 89 10.87 13.61 21.40
CA LYS A 89 12.04 13.95 20.57
C LYS A 89 13.06 12.81 20.47
N LYS A 90 12.55 11.58 20.39
CA LYS A 90 13.34 10.35 20.33
C LYS A 90 12.76 9.39 19.30
N CYS A 91 13.58 8.45 18.84
CA CYS A 91 13.13 7.33 18.05
C CYS A 91 12.58 6.26 19.00
N SER A 92 11.30 5.93 18.87
CA SER A 92 10.62 4.88 19.63
C SER A 92 10.39 3.67 18.73
N GLY A 93 10.64 2.47 19.24
CA GLY A 93 10.23 1.22 18.59
C GLY A 93 8.71 1.07 18.66
N ILE A 94 8.09 0.82 17.51
CA ILE A 94 6.63 0.65 17.41
C ILE A 94 6.35 -0.66 16.71
N SER A 95 5.42 -1.45 17.24
CA SER A 95 4.99 -2.69 16.59
C SER A 95 4.38 -2.39 15.21
N CYS A 96 4.81 -3.15 14.22
CA CYS A 96 4.44 -3.04 12.82
C CYS A 96 4.02 -4.42 12.30
N PRO A 97 2.75 -4.58 11.91
CA PRO A 97 2.25 -5.82 11.32
C PRO A 97 3.00 -6.23 10.04
N ALA A 98 3.10 -7.54 9.81
CA ALA A 98 3.76 -8.11 8.63
C ALA A 98 3.18 -7.55 7.32
N VAL A 99 1.86 -7.40 7.23
CA VAL A 99 1.19 -6.81 6.06
C VAL A 99 1.65 -5.39 5.74
N VAL A 100 1.90 -4.57 6.76
CA VAL A 100 2.35 -3.18 6.58
C VAL A 100 3.80 -3.16 6.11
N LYS A 101 4.65 -4.01 6.70
CA LYS A 101 6.04 -4.15 6.30
C LYS A 101 6.15 -4.63 4.84
N SER A 102 5.49 -5.74 4.51
CA SER A 102 5.46 -6.31 3.16
C SER A 102 4.94 -5.30 2.13
N TYR A 103 3.87 -4.57 2.46
CA TYR A 103 3.38 -3.51 1.59
C TYR A 103 4.41 -2.40 1.38
N ASN A 104 5.07 -1.92 2.44
CA ASN A 104 6.08 -0.87 2.34
C ASN A 104 7.33 -1.29 1.54
N GLU A 105 7.71 -2.56 1.57
CA GLU A 105 8.85 -3.09 0.82
C GLU A 105 8.56 -3.19 -0.69
N HIS A 106 7.32 -3.48 -1.08
CA HIS A 106 6.94 -3.74 -2.47
C HIS A 106 6.18 -2.58 -3.13
N MET A 107 5.64 -1.65 -2.34
CA MET A 107 5.03 -0.43 -2.88
C MET A 107 6.09 0.48 -3.49
N GLY A 108 5.69 1.28 -4.48
CA GLY A 108 6.57 2.29 -5.08
C GLY A 108 7.34 1.83 -6.30
N GLY A 109 7.19 0.58 -6.76
CA GLY A 109 7.80 0.14 -8.02
C GLY A 109 7.42 1.02 -9.22
N VAL A 110 6.17 1.47 -9.28
CA VAL A 110 5.70 2.44 -10.28
C VAL A 110 6.35 3.82 -10.06
N ASP A 111 6.36 4.32 -8.82
CA ASP A 111 6.96 5.62 -8.49
C ASP A 111 8.46 5.66 -8.83
N VAL A 112 9.18 4.56 -8.63
CA VAL A 112 10.60 4.41 -9.00
C VAL A 112 10.77 4.43 -10.52
N CYS A 113 9.92 3.72 -11.27
CA CYS A 113 9.94 3.75 -12.73
C CYS A 113 9.64 5.16 -13.25
N ASP A 114 8.64 5.85 -12.70
CA ASP A 114 8.29 7.22 -13.04
C ASP A 114 9.45 8.19 -12.74
N GLN A 115 10.12 8.01 -11.60
CA GLN A 115 11.31 8.78 -11.24
C GLN A 115 12.47 8.56 -12.23
N MET A 116 12.72 7.32 -12.63
CA MET A 116 13.75 7.00 -13.64
C MET A 116 13.40 7.63 -14.99
N MET A 117 12.14 7.53 -15.43
CA MET A 117 11.68 8.17 -16.67
C MET A 117 11.80 9.69 -16.60
N GLU A 118 11.59 10.30 -15.44
CA GLU A 118 11.75 11.75 -15.26
C GLU A 118 13.23 12.17 -15.39
N TYR A 119 14.17 11.39 -14.88
CA TYR A 119 15.60 11.69 -15.00
C TYR A 119 16.12 11.68 -16.44
N TYR A 120 15.60 10.78 -17.28
CA TYR A 120 16.05 10.61 -18.67
C TYR A 120 15.03 11.11 -19.70
N ARG A 121 14.09 11.97 -19.27
CA ARG A 121 12.95 12.37 -20.09
C ARG A 121 13.37 13.06 -21.40
N SER A 122 12.80 12.60 -22.51
CA SER A 122 12.97 13.26 -23.81
C SER A 122 12.19 14.58 -23.88
N PHE A 123 12.88 15.73 -23.74
CA PHE A 123 12.26 17.05 -23.75
C PHE A 123 11.97 17.57 -25.17
N PHE A 124 10.83 17.18 -25.74
CA PHE A 124 10.30 17.79 -26.98
C PHE A 124 9.02 18.59 -26.72
N ARG A 125 9.03 19.88 -27.07
CA ARG A 125 7.85 20.74 -26.93
C ARG A 125 6.88 20.52 -28.09
N THR A 126 5.82 19.73 -27.85
CA THR A 126 4.76 19.48 -28.82
C THR A 126 3.36 19.61 -28.20
N ARG A 127 2.39 20.07 -28.99
CA ARG A 127 0.96 20.08 -28.63
C ARG A 127 0.24 18.80 -29.06
N LYS A 128 0.82 18.00 -29.96
CA LYS A 128 0.21 16.75 -30.45
C LYS A 128 0.39 15.66 -29.38
N TRP A 129 -0.71 15.20 -28.78
CA TRP A 129 -0.67 14.18 -27.72
C TRP A 129 -0.09 12.84 -28.19
N THR A 130 -0.28 12.50 -29.47
CA THR A 130 0.26 11.26 -30.07
C THR A 130 1.78 11.21 -30.01
N VAL A 131 2.44 12.34 -30.32
CA VAL A 131 3.91 12.46 -30.22
C VAL A 131 4.36 12.32 -28.77
N LYS A 132 3.62 12.88 -27.79
CA LYS A 132 3.94 12.70 -26.36
C LYS A 132 3.84 11.24 -25.92
N ALA A 133 2.83 10.51 -26.40
CA ALA A 133 2.67 9.10 -26.08
C ALA A 133 3.82 8.25 -26.64
N ILE A 134 4.21 8.49 -27.89
CA ILE A 134 5.35 7.80 -28.52
C ILE A 134 6.66 8.07 -27.76
N LEU A 135 6.93 9.33 -27.41
CA LEU A 135 8.12 9.69 -26.63
C LEU A 135 8.14 9.02 -25.25
N HIS A 136 6.99 8.97 -24.56
CA HIS A 136 6.89 8.26 -23.29
C HIS A 136 7.16 6.77 -23.41
N LEU A 137 6.70 6.12 -24.49
CA LEU A 137 7.00 4.71 -24.74
C LEU A 137 8.49 4.48 -25.01
N PHE A 138 9.18 5.40 -25.69
CA PHE A 138 10.63 5.34 -25.84
C PHE A 138 11.37 5.54 -24.51
N ASP A 139 10.98 6.56 -23.73
CA ASP A 139 11.56 6.81 -22.40
C ASP A 139 11.38 5.58 -21.49
N LEU A 140 10.20 4.95 -21.50
CA LEU A 140 9.92 3.71 -20.77
C LEU A 140 10.76 2.52 -21.27
N ALA A 141 10.94 2.38 -22.58
CA ALA A 141 11.77 1.32 -23.15
C ALA A 141 13.25 1.46 -22.75
N ILE A 142 13.77 2.69 -22.66
CA ILE A 142 15.13 2.99 -22.21
C ILE A 142 15.30 2.66 -20.72
N VAL A 143 14.30 2.99 -19.89
CA VAL A 143 14.34 2.64 -18.45
C VAL A 143 14.28 1.12 -18.24
N ASN A 144 13.63 0.39 -19.14
CA ASN A 144 13.50 -1.07 -19.07
C ASN A 144 14.67 -1.85 -19.69
N SER A 145 15.61 -1.21 -20.40
CA SER A 145 16.76 -1.84 -21.06
C SER A 145 17.99 -1.92 -20.16
#